data_AF-A0A4R8H8E4-F1
#
_entry.id   AF-A0A4R8H8E4-F1
#
_cell.length_a   1.000
_cell.length_b   1.000
_cell.length_c   1.000
_cell.angle_alpha   90.00
_cell.angle_beta   90.00
_cell.angle_gamma   90.00
#
_symmetry.space_group_name_H-M   'P 1'
#
loop_
_entity.id
_entity.type
_entity.pdbx_description
1 polymer ?
#
loop_
_entity_poly.entity_id
_entity_poly.type
_entity_poly.pdbx_seq_one_letter_code
_entity_poly.pdbx_strand_id
1 'polypeptide(L)'
;MGEPKFYLALVHNPVYNKRMEVITTTVTNFDLHDIARSSRTYNVKKYYIVNHLKSQQNLVNKMREYWSGDFGSEYNPDRKEAFSVIDVKSELDDVIEDIKEIEGEDPVLVTTDARIYPNTITYKDLREKIHTEDRPYLVLLGTGWGLTKEVMTSTEYILEPVYGAGDYNHLSVRSAAAIILDRLLGESWFE
;
A
#
# COMPACT_ATOMS: atom_id res chain seq x y z
N MET A 1 -0.27 4.14 -24.48
CA MET A 1 0.32 4.34 -23.15
C MET A 1 0.25 3.01 -22.43
N GLY A 2 1.31 2.64 -21.70
CA GLY A 2 1.35 1.38 -20.94
C GLY A 2 0.40 1.43 -19.74
N GLU A 3 0.10 0.27 -19.16
CA GLU A 3 -0.61 0.22 -17.88
C GLU A 3 0.22 0.90 -16.78
N PRO A 4 -0.40 1.65 -15.86
CA PRO A 4 0.31 2.29 -14.76
C PRO A 4 1.15 1.31 -13.93
N LYS A 5 2.41 1.65 -13.67
CA LYS A 5 3.32 0.88 -12.82
C LYS A 5 3.07 1.22 -11.35
N PHE A 6 1.98 0.70 -10.77
CA PHE A 6 1.57 1.07 -9.42
C PHE A 6 1.75 -0.08 -8.41
N TYR A 7 2.32 0.27 -7.26
CA TYR A 7 2.62 -0.61 -6.14
C TYR A 7 2.08 -0.03 -4.83
N LEU A 8 1.78 -0.92 -3.88
CA LEU A 8 1.28 -0.53 -2.56
C LEU A 8 2.09 -1.24 -1.47
N ALA A 9 2.42 -0.56 -0.37
CA ALA A 9 3.02 -1.18 0.81
C ALA A 9 2.25 -0.84 2.09
N LEU A 10 1.89 -1.86 2.87
CA LEU A 10 1.43 -1.71 4.25
C LEU A 10 2.62 -1.87 5.20
N VAL A 11 3.02 -0.78 5.82
CA VAL A 11 4.22 -0.71 6.65
C VAL A 11 3.86 -0.97 8.11
N HIS A 12 4.44 -2.03 8.66
CA HIS A 12 4.33 -2.38 10.09
C HIS A 12 5.55 -1.95 10.90
N ASN A 13 6.66 -1.66 10.24
CA ASN A 13 7.85 -1.09 10.84
C ASN A 13 8.67 -0.32 9.77
N PRO A 14 9.23 0.86 10.08
CA PRO A 14 9.08 1.59 11.34
C PRO A 14 7.79 2.42 11.34
N VAL A 15 7.03 2.33 12.44
CA VAL A 15 5.79 3.12 12.66
C VAL A 15 5.72 3.64 14.09
N TYR A 16 4.96 4.71 14.32
CA TYR A 16 4.74 5.24 15.66
C TYR A 16 3.60 4.53 16.39
N ASN A 17 3.72 4.44 17.71
CA ASN A 17 2.59 4.20 18.60
C ASN A 17 1.98 5.54 19.10
N LYS A 18 0.92 5.47 19.91
CA LYS A 18 0.27 6.65 20.50
C LYS A 18 1.17 7.54 21.38
N ARG A 19 2.34 7.04 21.78
CA ARG A 19 3.36 7.77 22.56
C ARG A 19 4.50 8.29 21.66
N MET A 20 4.38 8.19 20.34
CA MET A 20 5.41 8.56 19.36
C MET A 20 6.72 7.76 19.49
N GLU A 21 6.63 6.56 20.07
CA GLU A 21 7.75 5.61 20.09
C GLU A 21 7.73 4.78 18.80
N VAL A 22 8.91 4.51 18.24
CA VAL A 22 9.04 3.61 17.08
C VAL A 22 8.77 2.18 17.52
N ILE A 23 7.82 1.52 16.87
CA ILE A 23 7.42 0.13 17.17
C ILE A 23 7.29 -0.70 15.89
N THR A 24 7.07 -1.99 16.09
CA THR A 24 6.57 -2.90 15.05
C THR A 24 5.14 -3.31 15.39
N THR A 25 4.20 -3.09 14.48
CA THR A 25 2.81 -3.54 14.66
C THR A 25 2.63 -4.98 14.15
N THR A 26 1.55 -5.61 14.59
CA THR A 26 1.16 -6.94 14.10
C THR A 26 0.40 -6.82 12.79
N VAL A 27 0.64 -7.76 11.88
CA VAL A 27 -0.16 -7.93 10.67
C VAL A 27 -1.53 -8.45 11.07
N THR A 28 -2.60 -7.77 10.63
CA THR A 28 -3.95 -8.28 10.82
C THR A 28 -4.38 -9.07 9.59
N ASN A 29 -5.04 -10.22 9.80
CA ASN A 29 -5.47 -11.05 8.69
C ASN A 29 -6.47 -10.33 7.77
N PHE A 30 -7.31 -9.45 8.33
CA PHE A 30 -8.27 -8.67 7.54
C PHE A 30 -7.58 -7.65 6.63
N ASP A 31 -6.46 -7.05 7.04
CA ASP A 31 -5.70 -6.15 6.15
C ASP A 31 -5.12 -6.89 4.95
N LEU A 32 -4.71 -8.15 5.11
CA LEU A 32 -4.26 -8.98 3.99
C LEU A 32 -5.41 -9.22 3.01
N HIS A 33 -6.57 -9.66 3.51
CA HIS A 33 -7.71 -9.97 2.66
C HIS A 33 -8.31 -8.75 1.96
N ASP A 34 -8.60 -7.69 2.69
CA ASP A 34 -9.34 -6.55 2.16
C ASP A 34 -8.49 -5.72 1.20
N ILE A 35 -7.25 -5.38 1.60
CA ILE A 35 -6.39 -4.54 0.77
C ILE A 35 -5.92 -5.33 -0.46
N ALA A 36 -5.66 -6.64 -0.37
CA ALA A 36 -5.30 -7.41 -1.54
C ALA A 36 -6.43 -7.48 -2.58
N ARG A 37 -7.70 -7.54 -2.13
CA ARG A 37 -8.85 -7.45 -3.03
C ARG A 37 -8.91 -6.09 -3.71
N SER A 38 -8.82 -4.99 -2.96
CA SER A 38 -8.79 -3.64 -3.54
C SER A 38 -7.62 -3.48 -4.51
N SER A 39 -6.42 -3.91 -4.13
CA SER A 39 -5.22 -3.90 -4.98
C SER A 39 -5.46 -4.67 -6.28
N ARG A 40 -6.01 -5.88 -6.21
CA ARG A 40 -6.32 -6.68 -7.40
C ARG A 40 -7.40 -6.04 -8.28
N THR A 41 -8.42 -5.41 -7.68
CA THR A 41 -9.49 -4.68 -8.39
C THR A 41 -8.94 -3.51 -9.21
N TYR A 42 -8.00 -2.75 -8.66
CA TYR A 42 -7.40 -1.58 -9.33
C TYR A 42 -6.08 -1.91 -10.05
N ASN A 43 -5.82 -3.19 -10.33
CA ASN A 43 -4.65 -3.69 -11.07
C ASN A 43 -3.29 -3.23 -10.50
N VAL A 44 -3.19 -3.15 -9.17
CA VAL A 44 -1.91 -2.91 -8.47
C VAL A 44 -0.99 -4.10 -8.73
N LYS A 45 0.24 -3.84 -9.17
CA LYS A 45 1.22 -4.88 -9.55
C LYS A 45 1.61 -5.77 -8.37
N LYS A 46 1.97 -5.16 -7.24
CA LYS A 46 2.19 -5.87 -5.96
C LYS A 46 1.71 -5.04 -4.77
N TYR A 47 1.22 -5.76 -3.77
CA TYR A 47 0.88 -5.28 -2.45
C TYR A 47 1.83 -5.88 -1.41
N TYR A 48 2.79 -5.08 -0.95
CA TYR A 48 3.81 -5.49 -0.01
C TYR A 48 3.35 -5.34 1.44
N ILE A 49 3.68 -6.33 2.26
CA ILE A 49 3.63 -6.25 3.73
C ILE A 49 5.06 -6.07 4.22
N VAL A 50 5.34 -4.94 4.89
CA VAL A 50 6.69 -4.63 5.40
C VAL A 50 6.73 -4.91 6.90
N ASN A 51 7.39 -5.99 7.29
CA ASN A 51 7.51 -6.39 8.69
C ASN A 51 8.76 -7.27 8.92
N HIS A 52 9.70 -6.82 9.75
CA HIS A 52 10.93 -7.58 10.03
C HIS A 52 10.72 -8.79 10.97
N LEU A 53 9.57 -8.91 11.64
CA LEU A 53 9.34 -10.02 12.57
C LEU A 53 9.03 -11.31 11.80
N LYS A 54 9.92 -12.30 11.90
CA LYS A 54 9.76 -13.64 11.28
C LYS A 54 8.39 -14.27 11.56
N SER A 55 7.83 -14.10 12.76
CA SER A 55 6.51 -14.64 13.10
C SER A 55 5.39 -14.02 12.25
N GLN A 56 5.48 -12.73 11.94
CA GLN A 56 4.53 -12.03 11.07
C GLN A 56 4.74 -12.40 9.62
N GLN A 57 5.99 -12.51 9.16
CA GLN A 57 6.31 -12.99 7.80
C GLN A 57 5.77 -14.40 7.57
N ASN A 58 5.94 -15.30 8.54
CA ASN A 58 5.41 -16.66 8.48
C ASN A 58 3.87 -16.68 8.40
N LEU A 59 3.19 -15.78 9.11
CA LEU A 59 1.73 -15.63 9.00
C LEU A 59 1.33 -15.25 7.57
N VAL A 60 1.96 -14.23 6.99
CA VAL A 60 1.67 -13.78 5.62
C VAL A 60 1.92 -14.90 4.61
N ASN A 61 3.08 -15.56 4.69
CA ASN A 61 3.44 -16.64 3.77
C ASN A 61 2.49 -17.84 3.89
N LYS A 62 2.13 -18.24 5.11
CA LYS A 62 1.13 -19.31 5.32
C LYS A 62 -0.22 -18.97 4.70
N MET A 63 -0.65 -17.71 4.79
CA MET A 63 -1.89 -17.25 4.18
C MET A 63 -1.78 -17.27 2.64
N ARG A 64 -0.66 -16.81 2.08
CA ARG A 64 -0.40 -16.88 0.63
C ARG A 64 -0.45 -18.32 0.13
N GLU A 65 0.33 -19.21 0.75
CA GLU A 65 0.40 -20.64 0.40
C GLU A 65 -0.97 -21.31 0.46
N TYR A 66 -1.76 -21.02 1.50
CA TYR A 66 -3.09 -21.59 1.67
C TYR A 66 -4.03 -21.19 0.53
N TRP A 67 -4.07 -19.90 0.15
CA TRP A 67 -4.95 -19.41 -0.91
C TRP A 67 -4.42 -19.68 -2.32
N SER A 68 -3.11 -19.85 -2.50
CA SER A 68 -2.51 -20.23 -3.77
C SER A 68 -2.54 -21.73 -4.04
N GLY A 69 -2.60 -22.56 -3.00
CA GLY A 69 -2.59 -24.02 -3.09
C GLY A 69 -3.91 -24.62 -3.59
N ASP A 70 -3.84 -25.89 -4.00
CA ASP A 70 -4.93 -26.61 -4.68
C ASP A 70 -6.27 -26.48 -3.95
N PHE A 71 -6.30 -26.79 -2.65
CA PHE A 71 -7.53 -26.73 -1.85
C PHE A 71 -8.12 -25.31 -1.75
N GLY A 72 -7.29 -24.31 -1.40
CA GLY A 72 -7.77 -22.93 -1.27
C GLY A 72 -8.24 -22.35 -2.60
N SER A 73 -7.56 -22.73 -3.69
CA SER A 73 -7.88 -22.30 -5.04
C SER A 73 -9.17 -22.90 -5.58
N GLU A 74 -9.43 -24.19 -5.32
CA GLU A 74 -10.69 -24.85 -5.69
C GLU A 74 -11.85 -24.37 -4.83
N TYR A 75 -11.60 -24.11 -3.54
CA TYR A 75 -12.61 -23.64 -2.60
C TYR A 75 -13.05 -22.20 -2.89
N ASN A 76 -12.12 -21.31 -3.24
CA ASN A 76 -12.43 -19.92 -3.58
C ASN A 76 -11.41 -19.32 -4.58
N PRO A 77 -11.68 -19.41 -5.89
CA PRO A 77 -10.81 -18.87 -6.92
C PRO A 77 -10.54 -17.36 -6.80
N ASP A 78 -11.54 -16.57 -6.39
CA ASP A 78 -11.38 -15.12 -6.22
C ASP A 78 -10.33 -14.76 -5.15
N ARG A 79 -10.19 -15.58 -4.11
CA ARG A 79 -9.17 -15.38 -3.07
C ARG A 79 -7.77 -15.69 -3.57
N LYS A 80 -7.61 -16.68 -4.45
CA LYS A 80 -6.31 -16.95 -5.09
C LYS A 80 -5.85 -15.74 -5.90
N GLU A 81 -6.75 -15.20 -6.73
CA GLU A 81 -6.47 -14.01 -7.53
C GLU A 81 -6.08 -12.82 -6.65
N ALA A 82 -6.83 -12.57 -5.58
CA ALA A 82 -6.52 -11.49 -4.65
C ALA A 82 -5.16 -11.69 -3.96
N PHE A 83 -4.82 -12.90 -3.51
CA PHE A 83 -3.55 -13.15 -2.80
C PHE A 83 -2.33 -13.19 -3.72
N SER A 84 -2.52 -13.32 -5.03
CA SER A 84 -1.42 -13.39 -6.01
C SER A 84 -0.55 -12.12 -6.03
N VAL A 85 -1.13 -10.96 -5.68
CA VAL A 85 -0.40 -9.68 -5.63
C VAL A 85 0.32 -9.45 -4.31
N ILE A 86 0.07 -10.26 -3.27
CA ILE A 86 0.69 -10.05 -1.96
C ILE A 86 2.15 -10.51 -2.00
N ASP A 87 3.04 -9.71 -1.44
CA ASP A 87 4.40 -10.12 -1.10
C ASP A 87 4.79 -9.62 0.29
N VAL A 88 5.82 -10.21 0.90
CA VAL A 88 6.30 -9.79 2.24
C VAL A 88 7.80 -9.51 2.19
N LYS A 89 8.20 -8.37 2.74
CA LYS A 89 9.59 -7.92 2.84
C LYS A 89 9.91 -7.48 4.27
N SER A 90 11.19 -7.51 4.64
CA SER A 90 11.57 -7.22 6.03
C SER A 90 11.60 -5.73 6.28
N GLU A 91 12.16 -4.98 5.32
CA GLU A 91 12.39 -3.55 5.39
C GLU A 91 11.80 -2.83 4.16
N LEU A 92 11.64 -1.51 4.25
CA LEU A 92 11.14 -0.71 3.13
C LEU A 92 12.13 -0.71 1.96
N ASP A 93 13.43 -0.70 2.25
CA ASP A 93 14.47 -0.72 1.21
C ASP A 93 14.43 -2.02 0.39
N ASP A 94 14.10 -3.16 1.01
CA ASP A 94 13.87 -4.43 0.30
C ASP A 94 12.73 -4.33 -0.73
N VAL A 95 11.71 -3.50 -0.46
CA VAL A 95 10.58 -3.27 -1.39
C VAL A 95 11.03 -2.39 -2.55
N ILE A 96 11.79 -1.33 -2.26
CA ILE A 96 12.31 -0.41 -3.26
C ILE A 96 13.24 -1.16 -4.21
N GLU A 97 14.13 -2.01 -3.68
CA GLU A 97 15.03 -2.85 -4.47
C GLU A 97 14.27 -3.85 -5.33
N ASP A 98 13.24 -4.54 -4.79
CA ASP A 98 12.40 -5.47 -5.56
C ASP A 98 11.70 -4.77 -6.73
N ILE A 99 11.17 -3.55 -6.53
CA ILE A 99 10.54 -2.78 -7.61
C ILE A 99 11.57 -2.34 -8.64
N LYS A 100 12.76 -1.91 -8.20
CA LYS A 100 13.85 -1.54 -9.10
C LYS A 100 14.30 -2.71 -9.97
N GLU A 101 14.39 -3.91 -9.41
CA GLU A 101 14.70 -5.13 -10.17
C GLU A 101 13.62 -5.45 -11.22
N ILE A 102 12.34 -5.23 -10.89
CA ILE A 102 11.22 -5.50 -11.79
C ILE A 102 11.12 -4.46 -12.92
N GLU A 103 11.31 -3.17 -12.59
CA GLU A 103 10.98 -2.05 -13.47
C GLU A 103 12.21 -1.38 -14.10
N GLY A 104 13.41 -1.65 -13.57
CA GLY A 104 14.68 -1.08 -14.03
C GLY A 104 15.02 0.30 -13.47
N GLU A 105 14.15 0.88 -12.63
CA GLU A 105 14.35 2.19 -12.00
C GLU A 105 13.70 2.24 -10.60
N ASP A 106 14.15 3.18 -9.75
CA ASP A 106 13.60 3.34 -8.40
C ASP A 106 12.17 3.91 -8.44
N PRO A 107 11.24 3.40 -7.60
CA PRO A 107 9.88 3.94 -7.53
C PRO A 107 9.84 5.35 -6.95
N VAL A 108 8.91 6.15 -7.46
CA VAL A 108 8.44 7.36 -6.80
C VAL A 108 7.74 6.97 -5.52
N LEU A 109 8.31 7.35 -4.38
CA LEU A 109 7.74 7.08 -3.08
C LEU A 109 6.70 8.12 -2.72
N VAL A 110 5.48 7.64 -2.43
CA VAL A 110 4.37 8.46 -2.00
C VAL A 110 3.87 7.94 -0.66
N THR A 111 3.66 8.81 0.31
CA THR A 111 2.99 8.42 1.57
C THR A 111 1.69 9.21 1.76
N THR A 112 0.96 8.90 2.82
CA THR A 112 -0.28 9.58 3.19
C THR A 112 -0.22 9.93 4.68
N ASP A 113 -0.80 11.07 5.04
CA ASP A 113 -0.96 11.48 6.43
C ASP A 113 -2.32 12.18 6.57
N ALA A 114 -2.85 12.24 7.78
CA ALA A 114 -4.04 13.05 8.07
C ALA A 114 -3.73 14.57 8.11
N ARG A 115 -2.44 14.95 8.09
CA ARG A 115 -1.90 16.31 8.13
C ARG A 115 -1.29 16.70 6.78
N ILE A 116 -1.24 18.01 6.53
CA ILE A 116 -0.66 18.60 5.31
C ILE A 116 0.80 18.98 5.57
N TYR A 117 1.65 18.76 4.56
CA TYR A 117 3.08 19.06 4.57
C TYR A 117 3.48 19.89 3.32
N PRO A 118 4.67 20.51 3.28
CA PRO A 118 5.09 21.32 2.14
C PRO A 118 5.16 20.57 0.81
N ASN A 119 5.49 19.27 0.81
CA ASN A 119 5.52 18.41 -0.38
C ASN A 119 4.21 17.65 -0.60
N THR A 120 3.08 18.21 -0.14
CA THR A 120 1.77 17.59 -0.37
C THR A 120 1.36 17.69 -1.84
N ILE A 121 0.88 16.58 -2.41
CA ILE A 121 0.32 16.49 -3.77
C ILE A 121 -1.18 16.16 -3.72
N THR A 122 -1.95 16.72 -4.65
CA THR A 122 -3.38 16.43 -4.77
C THR A 122 -3.62 15.06 -5.41
N TYR A 123 -4.80 14.46 -5.19
CA TYR A 123 -5.18 13.23 -5.88
C TYR A 123 -5.19 13.41 -7.40
N LYS A 124 -5.61 14.57 -7.89
CA LYS A 124 -5.68 14.87 -9.32
C LYS A 124 -4.30 14.90 -9.95
N ASP A 125 -3.36 15.63 -9.35
CA ASP A 125 -2.01 15.78 -9.90
C ASP A 125 -1.24 14.45 -9.84
N LEU A 126 -1.36 13.70 -8.73
CA LEU A 126 -0.72 12.39 -8.64
C LEU A 126 -1.33 11.37 -9.62
N ARG A 127 -2.65 11.38 -9.79
CA ARG A 127 -3.32 10.57 -10.81
C ARG A 127 -2.77 10.90 -12.21
N GLU A 128 -2.75 12.16 -12.59
CA GLU A 128 -2.22 12.58 -13.89
C GLU A 128 -0.79 12.06 -14.10
N LYS A 129 0.08 12.21 -13.10
CA LYS A 129 1.45 11.68 -13.13
C LYS A 129 1.51 10.16 -13.32
N ILE A 130 0.75 9.40 -12.53
CA ILE A 130 0.70 7.93 -12.60
C ILE A 130 0.29 7.43 -13.99
N HIS A 131 -0.61 8.15 -14.67
CA HIS A 131 -1.14 7.75 -15.98
C HIS A 131 -0.37 8.34 -17.17
N THR A 132 0.49 9.34 -16.97
CA THR A 132 1.24 10.00 -18.05
C THR A 132 2.74 9.76 -18.03
N GLU A 133 3.33 9.49 -16.86
CA GLU A 133 4.75 9.20 -16.70
C GLU A 133 5.01 7.69 -16.75
N ASP A 134 6.08 7.27 -17.43
CA ASP A 134 6.49 5.85 -17.49
C ASP A 134 7.34 5.42 -16.28
N ARG A 135 6.97 5.85 -15.07
CA ARG A 135 7.73 5.59 -13.83
C ARG A 135 6.95 4.67 -12.88
N PRO A 136 7.63 3.84 -12.08
CA PRO A 136 6.98 3.09 -11.01
C PRO A 136 6.61 4.02 -9.84
N TYR A 137 5.43 3.80 -9.26
CA TYR A 137 4.93 4.51 -8.09
C TYR A 137 4.68 3.52 -6.96
N LEU A 138 5.20 3.82 -5.77
CA LEU A 138 4.97 3.05 -4.55
C LEU A 138 4.25 3.92 -3.51
N VAL A 139 3.00 3.59 -3.21
CA VAL A 139 2.24 4.22 -2.13
C VAL A 139 2.44 3.47 -0.81
N LEU A 140 2.82 4.22 0.23
CA LEU A 140 3.07 3.73 1.58
C LEU A 140 1.88 4.01 2.49
N LEU A 141 1.34 2.96 3.09
CA LEU A 141 0.30 3.03 4.10
C LEU A 141 0.88 2.68 5.47
N GLY A 142 0.77 3.60 6.42
CA GLY A 142 1.21 3.38 7.79
C GLY A 142 0.19 2.60 8.62
N THR A 143 0.69 1.85 9.61
CA THR A 143 -0.11 1.23 10.66
C THR A 143 0.12 1.90 12.02
N GLY A 144 -0.56 1.45 13.07
CA GLY A 144 -0.39 2.01 14.41
C GLY A 144 -0.89 3.46 14.47
N TRP A 145 0.03 4.40 14.71
CA TRP A 145 -0.22 5.84 14.76
C TRP A 145 0.39 6.63 13.59
N GLY A 146 0.79 5.93 12.52
CA GLY A 146 1.39 6.49 11.32
C GLY A 146 2.87 6.11 11.13
N LEU A 147 3.40 6.39 9.94
CA LEU A 147 4.81 6.17 9.62
C LEU A 147 5.71 7.09 10.45
N THR A 148 6.97 6.70 10.62
CA THR A 148 7.92 7.56 11.32
C THR A 148 8.29 8.79 10.49
N LYS A 149 8.77 9.84 11.16
CA LYS A 149 9.21 11.07 10.49
C LYS A 149 10.29 10.80 9.44
N GLU A 150 11.19 9.86 9.73
CA GLU A 150 12.28 9.46 8.83
C GLU A 150 11.72 8.92 7.50
N VAL A 151 10.73 8.02 7.56
CA VAL A 151 10.04 7.49 6.37
C VAL A 151 9.25 8.58 5.65
N MET A 152 8.56 9.45 6.40
CA MET A 152 7.84 10.58 5.80
C MET A 152 8.79 11.49 5.01
N THR A 153 9.98 11.78 5.55
CA THR A 153 10.98 12.65 4.90
C THR A 153 11.70 12.01 3.72
N SER A 154 11.69 10.69 3.58
CA SER A 154 12.28 10.00 2.42
C SER A 154 11.33 9.92 1.23
N THR A 155 10.05 10.29 1.39
CA THR A 155 9.07 10.28 0.30
C THR A 155 9.17 11.51 -0.59
N GLU A 156 8.97 11.32 -1.90
CA GLU A 156 8.94 12.42 -2.87
C GLU A 156 7.67 13.25 -2.66
N TYR A 157 6.53 12.59 -2.45
CA TYR A 157 5.24 13.23 -2.25
C TYR A 157 4.51 12.72 -1.01
N ILE A 158 3.75 13.61 -0.39
CA ILE A 158 2.74 13.26 0.62
C ILE A 158 1.37 13.48 -0.01
N LEU A 159 0.63 12.42 -0.28
CA LEU A 159 -0.72 12.52 -0.81
C LEU A 159 -1.64 13.19 0.21
N GLU A 160 -2.48 14.11 -0.27
CA GLU A 160 -3.40 14.83 0.59
C GLU A 160 -4.35 13.89 1.36
N PRO A 161 -4.77 14.27 2.59
CA PRO A 161 -5.64 13.44 3.41
C PRO A 161 -6.96 13.11 2.69
N VAL A 162 -7.50 11.91 2.93
CA VAL A 162 -8.86 11.60 2.50
C VAL A 162 -9.85 12.36 3.37
N TYR A 163 -10.49 13.38 2.81
CA TYR A 163 -11.62 14.06 3.43
C TYR A 163 -12.96 13.46 2.97
N GLY A 164 -13.86 13.28 3.94
CA GLY A 164 -15.28 12.98 3.72
C GLY A 164 -16.13 14.24 3.77
N ALA A 165 -17.46 14.08 3.88
CA ALA A 165 -18.39 15.20 3.92
C ALA A 165 -18.40 15.99 5.24
N GLY A 166 -17.77 15.47 6.29
CA GLY A 166 -17.74 16.05 7.64
C GLY A 166 -16.33 16.41 8.10
N ASP A 167 -16.19 16.57 9.41
CA ASP A 167 -14.94 16.95 10.10
C ASP A 167 -14.09 15.76 10.58
N TYR A 168 -14.54 14.52 10.35
CA TYR A 168 -13.85 13.29 10.74
C TYR A 168 -13.15 12.62 9.54
N ASN A 169 -11.84 12.35 9.66
CA ASN A 169 -11.03 11.71 8.62
C ASN A 169 -10.14 10.54 9.12
N HIS A 170 -10.35 10.05 10.34
CA HIS A 170 -9.59 8.92 10.90
C HIS A 170 -10.14 7.57 10.39
N LEU A 171 -9.83 7.27 9.13
CA LEU A 171 -10.20 6.02 8.46
C LEU A 171 -9.36 4.85 8.95
N SER A 172 -9.93 3.64 8.87
CA SER A 172 -9.12 2.43 8.90
C SER A 172 -8.19 2.39 7.68
N VAL A 173 -7.02 1.76 7.80
CA VAL A 173 -6.08 1.65 6.68
C VAL A 173 -6.70 0.96 5.46
N ARG A 174 -7.61 -0.01 5.68
CA ARG A 174 -8.36 -0.70 4.61
C ARG A 174 -9.27 0.26 3.85
N SER A 175 -10.04 1.08 4.58
CA SER A 175 -10.92 2.09 3.99
C SER A 175 -10.14 3.18 3.26
N ALA A 176 -9.03 3.64 3.85
CA ALA A 176 -8.13 4.61 3.22
C ALA A 176 -7.55 4.03 1.92
N ALA A 177 -7.02 2.80 1.96
CA ALA A 177 -6.48 2.12 0.79
C ALA A 177 -7.50 2.04 -0.36
N ALA A 178 -8.73 1.60 -0.08
CA ALA A 178 -9.77 1.49 -1.10
C ALA A 178 -10.08 2.84 -1.76
N ILE A 179 -10.22 3.93 -0.96
CA ILE A 179 -10.50 5.27 -1.48
C ILE A 179 -9.30 5.84 -2.26
N ILE A 180 -8.08 5.63 -1.77
CA ILE A 180 -6.85 6.09 -2.44
C ILE A 180 -6.72 5.40 -3.80
N LEU A 181 -6.91 4.09 -3.85
CA LEU A 181 -6.84 3.32 -5.10
C LEU A 181 -7.93 3.77 -6.08
N ASP A 182 -9.17 3.99 -5.62
CA ASP A 182 -10.24 4.50 -6.47
C ASP A 182 -9.90 5.86 -7.08
N ARG A 183 -9.42 6.80 -6.26
CA ARG A 183 -9.07 8.15 -6.72
C ARG A 183 -7.89 8.14 -7.69
N LEU A 184 -6.89 7.29 -7.48
CA LEU A 184 -5.67 7.28 -8.32
C LEU A 184 -5.79 6.39 -9.56
N LEU A 185 -6.49 5.26 -9.48
CA LEU A 185 -6.50 4.20 -10.51
C LEU A 185 -7.90 3.84 -11.01
N GLY A 186 -8.96 4.24 -10.30
CA GLY A 186 -10.34 3.94 -10.69
C GLY A 186 -10.78 4.65 -11.96
N GLU A 187 -11.89 4.20 -12.55
CA GLU A 187 -12.50 4.85 -13.70
C GLU A 187 -13.00 6.27 -13.34
N SER A 188 -12.95 7.18 -14.31
CA SER A 188 -13.54 8.52 -14.18
C SER A 188 -15.07 8.48 -14.29
N TRP A 189 -15.74 7.73 -13.39
CA TRP A 189 -17.18 7.48 -13.49
C TRP A 189 -18.06 8.70 -13.16
N PHE A 190 -17.48 9.72 -12.53
CA PHE A 190 -18.16 10.94 -12.07
C PHE A 190 -17.70 12.23 -12.79
N GLU A 191 -16.89 12.10 -13.84
CA GLU A 191 -16.45 13.22 -14.69
C GLU A 191 -17.48 13.57 -15.78
#